data_AF-A0A067MTB9-F1
#
_entry.id   AF-A0A067MTB9-F1
#
_cell.length_a   1.000
_cell.length_b   1.000
_cell.length_c   1.000
_cell.angle_alpha   90.00
_cell.angle_beta   90.00
_cell.angle_gamma   90.00
#
_symmetry.space_group_name_H-M   'P 1'
#
loop_
_entity.id
_entity.type
_entity.pdbx_description
1 polymer ?
#
loop_
_entity_poly.entity_id
_entity_poly.type
_entity_poly.pdbx_seq_one_letter_code
_entity_poly.pdbx_strand_id
1 'polypeptide(L)'
;MSSEEERKATKLMNEVKLVTSHVPGSAAAKVTMRNEIRGMFITEGIPSFFVTINPADVYNPVLNVVAGADIDVDNLCPHDISYDAQTKLVASNPVVPAKFFNLWIKKFI
;
A
#
# COMPACT_ATOMS: atom_id res chain seq x y z
N MET A 1 35.22 -13.55 14.07
CA MET A 1 35.89 -13.82 12.78
C MET A 1 35.09 -14.89 12.08
N SER A 2 34.67 -14.70 10.82
CA SER A 2 33.95 -15.75 10.09
C SER A 2 34.82 -16.99 9.91
N SER A 3 34.21 -18.17 9.99
CA SER A 3 34.91 -19.43 9.76
C SER A 3 35.40 -19.52 8.30
N GLU A 4 36.39 -20.38 8.04
CA GLU A 4 36.89 -20.58 6.68
C GLU A 4 35.80 -21.10 5.73
N GLU A 5 34.90 -21.92 6.26
CA GLU A 5 33.72 -22.45 5.54
C GLU A 5 32.75 -21.33 5.19
N GLU A 6 32.45 -20.41 6.11
CA GLU A 6 31.60 -19.25 5.85
C GLU A 6 32.19 -18.35 4.75
N ARG A 7 33.52 -18.16 4.74
CA ARG A 7 34.21 -17.42 3.67
C ARG A 7 34.06 -18.12 2.32
N LYS A 8 34.23 -19.45 2.27
CA LYS A 8 34.06 -20.23 1.04
C LYS A 8 32.62 -20.18 0.52
N ALA A 9 31.64 -20.36 1.41
CA ALA A 9 30.22 -20.28 1.07
C ALA A 9 29.85 -18.88 0.55
N THR A 10 30.34 -17.81 1.20
CA THR A 10 30.09 -16.44 0.77
C THR A 10 30.72 -16.14 -0.59
N LYS A 11 31.93 -16.64 -0.84
CA LYS A 11 32.59 -16.51 -2.15
C LYS A 11 31.75 -17.16 -3.25
N LEU A 12 31.31 -18.40 -3.04
CA LEU A 12 30.46 -19.11 -3.99
C LEU A 12 29.15 -18.36 -4.24
N MET A 13 28.49 -17.85 -3.19
CA MET A 13 27.27 -17.06 -3.36
C MET A 13 27.50 -15.80 -4.20
N ASN A 14 28.65 -15.14 -4.07
CA ASN A 14 28.97 -13.96 -4.88
C ASN A 14 29.22 -14.32 -6.35
N GLU A 15 29.89 -15.43 -6.62
CA GLU A 15 30.10 -15.93 -7.99
C GLU A 15 28.75 -16.29 -8.65
N VAL A 16 27.86 -16.98 -7.94
CA VAL A 16 26.51 -17.30 -8.42
C VAL A 16 25.68 -16.03 -8.66
N LYS A 17 25.76 -15.02 -7.78
CA LYS A 17 25.09 -13.73 -7.99
C LYS A 17 25.56 -13.03 -9.26
N LEU A 18 26.85 -13.11 -9.58
CA LEU A 18 27.45 -12.53 -10.78
C LEU A 18 26.90 -13.16 -12.07
N VAL A 19 26.74 -14.48 -12.08
CA VAL A 19 26.15 -15.19 -13.23
C VAL A 19 24.66 -14.87 -13.34
N THR A 20 23.95 -14.91 -12.21
CA THR A 20 22.50 -14.75 -12.19
C THR A 20 22.03 -13.31 -12.38
N SER A 21 22.89 -12.29 -12.23
CA SER A 21 22.51 -10.88 -12.42
C SER A 21 22.04 -10.58 -13.85
N HIS A 22 22.48 -11.37 -14.83
CA HIS A 22 22.07 -11.27 -16.23
C HIS A 22 20.88 -12.17 -16.58
N VAL A 23 20.39 -12.98 -15.63
CA VAL A 23 19.21 -13.82 -15.81
C VAL A 23 17.96 -13.01 -15.43
N PRO A 24 17.06 -12.71 -16.38
CA PRO A 24 15.87 -11.92 -16.10
C PRO A 24 15.03 -12.51 -14.96
N GLY A 25 14.58 -11.65 -14.04
CA GLY A 25 13.74 -12.06 -12.91
C GLY A 25 14.48 -12.68 -11.71
N SER A 26 15.78 -12.96 -11.82
CA SER A 26 16.58 -13.47 -10.70
C SER A 26 16.67 -12.45 -9.55
N ALA A 27 17.03 -12.91 -8.35
CA ALA A 27 17.26 -12.03 -7.21
C ALA A 27 18.40 -11.02 -7.48
N ALA A 28 19.49 -11.45 -8.12
CA ALA A 28 20.62 -10.60 -8.46
C ALA A 28 20.28 -9.57 -9.55
N ALA A 29 19.46 -9.95 -10.53
CA ALA A 29 18.97 -9.04 -11.57
C ALA A 29 18.08 -7.94 -10.95
N LYS A 30 17.18 -8.29 -10.03
CA LYS A 30 16.35 -7.31 -9.30
C LYS A 30 17.18 -6.32 -8.48
N VAL A 31 18.27 -6.77 -7.85
CA VAL A 31 19.20 -5.88 -7.13
C VAL A 31 19.90 -4.93 -8.11
N THR A 32 20.35 -5.43 -9.25
CA THR A 32 20.99 -4.63 -10.30
C THR A 32 20.06 -3.54 -10.82
N MET A 33 18.83 -3.88 -11.20
CA MET A 33 17.81 -2.92 -11.66
C MET A 33 17.49 -1.86 -10.60
N ARG A 34 17.42 -2.21 -9.32
CA ARG A 34 17.20 -1.23 -8.24
C ARG A 34 18.37 -0.25 -8.10
N ASN A 35 19.61 -0.72 -8.27
CA ASN A 35 20.78 0.14 -8.23
C ASN A 35 20.82 1.08 -9.44
N GLU A 36 20.39 0.62 -10.61
CA GLU A 36 20.23 1.44 -11.80
C GLU A 36 19.18 2.55 -11.59
N ILE A 37 17.99 2.20 -11.09
CA ILE A 37 16.94 3.18 -10.73
C ILE A 37 17.48 4.23 -9.75
N ARG A 38 18.25 3.82 -8.73
CA ARG A 38 18.89 4.74 -7.78
C ARG A 38 19.94 5.62 -8.44
N GLY A 39 20.69 5.11 -9.41
CA GLY A 39 21.64 5.89 -10.21
C GLY A 39 20.93 6.93 -11.07
N MET A 40 19.82 6.55 -11.70
CA MET A 40 18.97 7.47 -12.47
C MET A 40 18.43 8.61 -11.60
N PHE A 41 18.20 8.40 -10.30
CA PHE A 41 17.75 9.50 -9.43
C PHE A 41 18.76 10.64 -9.33
N ILE A 42 20.05 10.38 -9.55
CA ILE A 42 21.10 11.41 -9.52
C ILE A 42 21.05 12.27 -10.80
N THR A 43 20.75 11.67 -11.95
CA THR A 43 20.79 12.35 -13.25
C THR A 43 19.42 12.91 -13.66
N GLU A 44 18.36 12.12 -13.46
CA GLU A 44 16.98 12.43 -13.88
C GLU A 44 16.12 12.99 -12.74
N GLY A 45 16.63 12.95 -11.51
CA GLY A 45 15.86 13.26 -10.31
C GLY A 45 14.97 12.11 -9.84
N ILE A 46 14.39 12.28 -8.66
CA ILE A 46 13.48 11.28 -8.07
C ILE A 46 12.13 11.36 -8.79
N PRO A 47 11.52 10.24 -9.19
CA PRO A 47 10.16 10.23 -9.69
C PRO A 47 9.23 10.80 -8.63
N SER A 48 8.61 11.95 -8.93
CA SER A 48 7.63 12.56 -8.05
C SER A 48 6.28 11.91 -8.28
N PHE A 49 5.83 11.08 -7.33
CA PHE A 49 4.50 10.50 -7.36
C PHE A 49 3.53 11.40 -6.60
N PHE A 50 2.54 11.94 -7.32
CA PHE A 50 1.37 12.54 -6.71
C PHE A 50 0.25 11.50 -6.70
N VAL A 51 -0.13 11.05 -5.50
CA VAL A 51 -1.21 10.08 -5.31
C VAL A 51 -2.33 10.76 -4.54
N THR A 52 -3.50 10.89 -5.17
CA THR A 52 -4.72 11.34 -4.49
C THR A 52 -5.50 10.10 -4.06
N ILE A 53 -5.54 9.85 -2.75
CA ILE A 53 -6.31 8.74 -2.18
C ILE A 53 -7.67 9.28 -1.74
N ASN A 54 -8.74 8.71 -2.28
CA ASN A 54 -10.10 8.99 -1.84
C ASN A 54 -10.79 7.67 -1.45
N PRO A 55 -10.84 7.31 -0.15
CA PRO A 55 -11.57 6.14 0.30
C PRO A 55 -13.04 6.25 -0.09
N ALA A 56 -13.57 5.21 -0.75
CA ALA A 56 -14.97 5.20 -1.17
C ALA A 56 -15.89 4.98 0.05
N ASP A 57 -16.54 6.06 0.47
CA ASP A 57 -17.43 6.14 1.61
C ASP A 57 -18.74 5.37 1.40
N VAL A 58 -19.37 5.49 0.23
CA VAL A 58 -20.66 4.86 -0.13
C VAL A 58 -20.65 3.33 -0.19
N TYR A 59 -19.47 2.72 -0.12
CA TYR A 59 -19.30 1.26 -0.09
C TYR A 59 -18.78 0.78 1.27
N ASN A 60 -18.72 1.65 2.27
CA ASN A 60 -18.12 1.34 3.56
C ASN A 60 -19.18 1.42 4.66
N PRO A 61 -19.39 0.34 5.45
CA PRO A 61 -20.44 0.33 6.45
C PRO A 61 -20.11 1.25 7.63
N VAL A 62 -18.83 1.61 7.83
CA VAL A 62 -18.36 2.58 8.84
C VAL A 62 -18.94 3.97 8.59
N LEU A 63 -19.33 4.32 7.36
CA LEU A 63 -19.97 5.59 7.07
C LEU A 63 -21.23 5.82 7.92
N ASN A 64 -22.03 4.77 8.09
CA ASN A 64 -23.26 4.83 8.89
C ASN A 64 -22.96 4.99 10.39
N VAL A 65 -21.87 4.39 10.89
CA VAL A 65 -21.40 4.58 12.27
C VAL A 65 -21.00 6.05 12.50
N VAL A 66 -20.29 6.64 11.55
CA VAL A 66 -19.91 8.07 11.59
C VAL A 66 -21.13 8.99 11.50
N ALA A 67 -22.18 8.54 10.81
CA ALA A 67 -23.47 9.24 10.75
C ALA A 67 -24.29 9.13 12.05
N GLY A 68 -23.84 8.33 13.01
CA GLY A 68 -24.54 8.09 14.28
C GLY A 68 -25.72 7.13 14.16
N ALA A 69 -25.74 6.28 13.13
CA ALA A 69 -26.70 5.19 13.05
C ALA A 69 -26.42 4.16 14.15
N ASP A 70 -27.48 3.59 14.71
CA ASP A 70 -27.40 2.49 15.67
C ASP A 70 -27.12 1.20 14.90
N ILE A 71 -25.86 0.77 14.90
CA ILE A 71 -25.38 -0.39 14.16
C ILE A 71 -24.52 -1.23 15.07
N ASP A 72 -24.71 -2.54 14.98
CA ASP A 72 -23.82 -3.51 15.61
C ASP A 72 -22.44 -3.48 14.93
N VAL A 73 -21.50 -2.79 15.58
CA VAL A 73 -20.12 -2.65 15.09
C VAL A 73 -19.38 -3.99 15.07
N ASP A 74 -19.75 -4.92 15.97
CA ASP A 74 -19.12 -6.24 16.06
C ASP A 74 -19.58 -7.17 14.92
N ASN A 75 -20.63 -6.80 14.20
CA ASN A 75 -21.21 -7.58 13.10
C ASN A 75 -21.44 -6.75 11.82
N LEU A 76 -20.50 -5.87 11.48
CA LEU A 76 -20.55 -5.08 10.24
C LEU A 76 -20.24 -5.96 9.01
N CYS A 77 -21.27 -6.45 8.32
CA CYS A 77 -21.08 -7.14 7.03
C CYS A 77 -21.16 -6.14 5.84
N PRO A 78 -20.26 -6.24 4.85
CA PRO A 78 -20.32 -5.41 3.63
C PRO A 78 -21.64 -5.55 2.85
N HIS A 79 -22.35 -6.67 3.02
CA HIS A 79 -23.64 -6.92 2.38
C HIS A 79 -24.81 -6.17 3.01
N ASP A 80 -24.65 -5.59 4.20
CA ASP A 80 -25.69 -4.82 4.89
C ASP A 80 -25.77 -3.37 4.37
N ILE A 81 -24.96 -3.04 3.36
CA ILE A 81 -24.87 -1.72 2.77
C ILE A 81 -25.84 -1.60 1.60
N SER A 82 -26.87 -0.77 1.78
CA SER A 82 -27.64 -0.26 0.66
C SER A 82 -26.90 0.94 0.04
N TYR A 83 -26.36 0.76 -1.17
CA TYR A 83 -25.72 1.82 -1.94
C TYR A 83 -26.62 3.05 -2.10
N ASP A 84 -27.89 2.84 -2.42
CA ASP A 84 -28.87 3.91 -2.58
C ASP A 84 -29.10 4.68 -1.28
N ALA A 85 -29.17 3.99 -0.14
CA ALA A 85 -29.36 4.62 1.16
C ALA A 85 -28.12 5.43 1.57
N GLN A 86 -26.91 4.86 1.40
CA GLN A 86 -25.67 5.58 1.71
C GLN A 86 -25.45 6.78 0.79
N THR A 87 -25.76 6.66 -0.51
CA THR A 87 -25.65 7.78 -1.45
C THR A 87 -26.57 8.93 -1.04
N LYS A 88 -27.82 8.61 -0.65
CA LYS A 88 -28.74 9.62 -0.10
C LYS A 88 -28.22 10.24 1.19
N LEU A 89 -27.64 9.44 2.08
CA LEU A 89 -27.04 9.91 3.33
C LEU A 89 -25.90 10.92 3.06
N VAL A 90 -24.93 10.56 2.21
CA VAL A 90 -23.82 11.43 1.79
C VAL A 90 -24.34 12.73 1.19
N ALA A 91 -25.31 12.65 0.27
CA ALA A 91 -25.89 13.82 -0.38
C ALA A 91 -26.66 14.72 0.59
N SER A 92 -27.36 14.13 1.57
CA SER A 92 -28.17 14.87 2.55
C SER A 92 -27.35 15.53 3.66
N ASN A 93 -26.18 14.99 3.98
CA ASN A 93 -25.33 15.47 5.07
C ASN A 93 -23.84 15.40 4.69
N PRO A 94 -23.28 16.45 4.06
CA PRO A 94 -21.88 16.46 3.62
C PRO A 94 -20.86 16.47 4.77
N VAL A 95 -21.29 16.65 6.03
CA VAL A 95 -20.38 16.56 7.19
C VAL A 95 -20.00 15.10 7.48
N VAL A 96 -20.91 14.15 7.23
CA VAL A 96 -20.67 12.71 7.43
C VAL A 96 -19.50 12.18 6.58
N PRO A 97 -19.48 12.34 5.24
CA PRO A 97 -18.36 11.88 4.43
C PRO A 97 -17.05 12.61 4.77
N ALA A 98 -17.10 13.89 5.18
CA ALA A 98 -15.92 14.62 5.63
C ALA A 98 -15.33 14.04 6.92
N LYS A 99 -16.19 13.69 7.90
CA LYS A 99 -15.76 13.01 9.14
C LYS A 99 -15.22 11.62 8.85
N PHE A 100 -15.86 10.87 7.95
CA PHE A 100 -15.42 9.56 7.51
C PHE A 100 -14.04 9.64 6.86
N PHE A 101 -13.84 10.57 5.93
CA PHE A 101 -12.54 10.81 5.28
C PHE A 101 -11.45 11.11 6.32
N ASN A 102 -11.69 12.08 7.22
CA ASN A 102 -10.72 12.41 8.27
C ASN A 102 -10.43 11.22 9.21
N LEU A 103 -11.42 10.39 9.52
CA LEU A 103 -11.21 9.17 10.30
C LEU A 103 -10.31 8.18 9.54
N TRP A 104 -10.59 7.93 8.27
CA TRP A 104 -9.81 7.02 7.43
C TRP A 104 -8.35 7.45 7.30
N ILE A 105 -8.12 8.72 6.96
CA ILE A 105 -6.78 9.30 6.84
C ILE A 105 -6.01 9.20 8.17
N LYS A 106 -6.67 9.30 9.33
CA LYS A 106 -5.98 9.27 10.63
C LYS A 106 -5.72 7.88 11.19
N LYS A 107 -6.46 6.86 10.74
CA LYS A 107 -6.47 5.54 11.37
C LYS A 107 -5.83 4.45 10.53
N PHE A 108 -5.79 4.62 9.21
CA PHE A 108 -5.39 3.54 8.31
C PHE A 108 -4.41 3.93 7.21
N ILE A 109 -4.25 5.23 6.93
CA ILE A 109 -3.27 5.78 5.98
C ILE A 109 -2.22 6.53 6.80
#